data_AF-A0A1F2VEE6-F1
#
_entry.id   AF-A0A1F2VEE6-F1
#
_cell.length_a   1.000
_cell.length_b   1.000
_cell.length_c   1.000
_cell.angle_alpha   90.00
_cell.angle_beta   90.00
_cell.angle_gamma   90.00
#
_symmetry.space_group_name_H-M   'P 1'
#
loop_
_entity.id
_entity.type
_entity.pdbx_description
1 polymer ?
#
loop_
_entity_poly.entity_id
_entity_poly.type
_entity_poly.pdbx_seq_one_letter_code
_entity_poly.pdbx_strand_id
1 'polypeptide(L)'
;MHFRMLAFVGLAGLLLASPAAVAADAGCCGEKAAKACCDMPCCQDQVAMAEANAVDVLLSMDQLTPSPARTPARQATVVWFHRPVMVGRQILQGQYVIEHDNDRMARGEPCTFIYAFDDRTKPVVTFHCVHLDRPPSTAGNVVLASNGDTMQVFLEFQFAGETGAHGFPTVR
;
A
#
# COMPACT_ATOMS: atom_id res chain seq x y z
N MET A 1 25.56 25.27 -40.35
CA MET A 1 25.85 26.67 -40.01
C MET A 1 24.74 27.16 -39.09
N HIS A 2 25.10 27.39 -37.82
CA HIS A 2 24.59 28.30 -36.77
C HIS A 2 23.06 28.61 -36.72
N PHE A 3 22.39 28.63 -35.56
CA PHE A 3 22.51 29.73 -34.58
C PHE A 3 21.80 29.43 -33.24
N ARG A 4 22.54 29.75 -32.16
CA ARG A 4 22.16 30.36 -30.86
C ARG A 4 21.36 29.62 -29.77
N MET A 5 22.15 29.32 -28.73
CA MET A 5 21.85 29.41 -27.29
C MET A 5 20.99 30.61 -26.89
N LEU A 6 20.17 30.43 -25.85
CA LEU A 6 19.99 31.40 -24.76
C LEU A 6 19.69 30.66 -23.45
N ALA A 7 20.60 30.81 -22.50
CA ALA A 7 20.47 30.41 -21.11
C ALA A 7 19.69 31.47 -20.34
N PHE A 8 18.89 31.06 -19.36
CA PHE A 8 18.52 31.92 -18.24
C PHE A 8 18.71 31.18 -16.92
N VAL A 9 19.57 31.76 -16.11
CA VAL A 9 19.82 31.48 -14.70
C VAL A 9 18.68 32.14 -13.90
N GLY A 10 18.04 31.37 -13.02
CA GLY A 10 17.02 31.84 -12.08
C GLY A 10 17.38 31.39 -10.68
N LEU A 11 17.56 32.37 -9.80
CA LEU A 11 18.21 32.34 -8.50
C LEU A 11 17.37 31.70 -7.38
N ALA A 12 18.09 31.29 -6.34
CA ALA A 12 17.70 30.81 -5.03
C ALA A 12 16.43 31.41 -4.38
N GLY A 13 15.68 30.54 -3.70
CA GLY A 13 14.70 30.88 -2.67
C GLY A 13 14.67 29.80 -1.59
N LEU A 14 15.40 30.04 -0.50
CA LEU A 14 15.48 29.21 0.71
C LEU A 14 14.69 29.93 1.82
N LEU A 15 13.52 29.41 2.23
CA LEU A 15 12.80 29.77 3.46
C LEU A 15 12.04 28.52 3.94
N LEU A 16 12.59 27.78 4.92
CA LEU A 16 12.26 27.81 6.36
C LEU A 16 10.99 27.03 6.75
N ALA A 17 11.24 25.88 7.39
CA ALA A 17 10.58 25.31 8.57
C ALA A 17 9.04 25.24 8.68
N SER A 18 8.50 24.03 8.80
CA SER A 18 8.22 23.40 10.11
C SER A 18 7.65 21.97 9.98
N PRO A 19 7.92 21.07 10.94
CA PRO A 19 7.35 19.73 10.99
C PRO A 19 6.02 19.73 11.76
N ALA A 20 4.99 19.09 11.22
CA ALA A 20 3.85 18.64 12.00
C ALA A 20 3.96 17.11 12.14
N ALA A 21 4.69 16.68 13.17
CA ALA A 21 4.60 15.31 13.65
C ALA A 21 3.22 15.14 14.29
N VAL A 22 2.37 14.33 13.68
CA VAL A 22 1.15 13.83 14.30
C VAL A 22 1.58 12.85 15.38
N ALA A 23 1.39 13.23 16.64
CA ALA A 23 1.48 12.30 17.76
C ALA A 23 0.35 11.28 17.61
N ALA A 24 0.71 10.03 17.35
CA ALA A 24 -0.16 8.91 17.63
C ALA A 24 -0.13 8.70 19.16
N ASP A 25 -1.28 8.84 19.80
CA ASP A 25 -1.49 8.48 21.20
C ASP A 25 -1.22 6.99 21.40
N ALA A 26 0.01 6.68 21.79
CA ALA A 26 0.39 5.39 22.32
C ALA A 26 0.07 5.37 23.82
N GLY A 27 -0.99 4.62 24.18
CA GLY A 27 -1.09 3.84 25.41
C GLY A 27 -1.00 4.58 26.75
N CYS A 28 -2.14 5.00 27.29
CA CYS A 28 -2.32 5.30 28.71
C CYS A 28 -2.38 4.04 29.62
N CYS A 29 -1.75 2.93 29.23
CA CYS A 29 -1.72 1.71 30.04
C CYS A 29 -0.28 1.18 30.13
N GLY A 30 0.61 2.02 30.67
CA GLY A 30 1.98 1.66 31.03
C GLY A 30 2.23 1.91 32.51
N GLU A 31 2.31 0.79 33.24
CA GLU A 31 2.73 0.56 34.62
C GLU A 31 3.04 1.76 35.54
N LYS A 32 2.30 1.78 36.67
CA LYS A 32 2.33 2.72 37.82
C LYS A 32 1.32 3.87 37.71
N ALA A 33 0.05 3.49 37.67
CA ALA A 33 -1.09 4.38 37.79
C ALA A 33 -1.01 5.21 39.08
N ALA A 34 -0.79 6.51 38.93
CA ALA A 34 -1.21 7.49 39.91
C ALA A 34 -2.75 7.47 39.98
N LYS A 35 -3.28 7.61 41.19
CA LYS A 35 -4.69 7.44 41.60
C LYS A 35 -5.72 8.37 40.90
N ALA A 36 -5.32 9.11 39.86
CA ALA A 36 -6.09 10.17 39.23
C ALA A 36 -6.62 9.86 37.82
N CYS A 37 -6.31 8.68 37.25
CA CYS A 37 -6.77 8.31 35.90
C CYS A 37 -8.06 7.45 35.88
N CYS A 38 -8.64 7.13 37.03
CA CYS A 38 -9.72 6.14 37.14
C CYS A 38 -11.16 6.69 36.93
N ASP A 39 -11.34 7.99 36.67
CA ASP A 39 -12.67 8.63 36.55
C ASP A 39 -13.17 8.82 35.10
N MET A 40 -12.48 8.27 34.09
CA MET A 40 -12.94 8.31 32.70
C MET A 40 -13.84 7.10 32.35
N PRO A 41 -14.94 7.30 31.60
CA PRO A 41 -15.92 6.24 31.29
C PRO A 41 -15.36 5.08 30.46
N CYS A 42 -14.18 5.22 29.85
CA CYS A 42 -13.49 4.15 29.13
C CYS A 42 -12.80 3.10 30.05
N CYS A 43 -12.72 3.33 31.36
CA CYS A 43 -12.06 2.42 32.32
C CYS A 43 -13.05 1.66 33.23
N GLN A 44 -14.35 1.90 33.14
CA GLN A 44 -15.34 1.31 34.04
C GLN A 44 -15.66 -0.17 33.76
N ASP A 45 -15.31 -0.68 32.58
CA ASP A 45 -15.63 -2.06 32.20
C ASP A 45 -14.66 -3.12 32.77
N GLN A 46 -13.57 -2.73 33.43
CA GLN A 46 -12.57 -3.67 33.96
C GLN A 46 -12.63 -3.94 35.47
N VAL A 47 -13.53 -3.29 36.22
CA VAL A 47 -13.60 -3.47 37.69
C VAL A 47 -14.48 -4.66 38.10
N ALA A 48 -15.10 -5.36 37.15
CA ALA A 48 -16.03 -6.46 37.44
C ALA A 48 -15.42 -7.88 37.44
N MET A 49 -14.09 -8.05 37.37
CA MET A 49 -13.46 -9.38 37.42
C MET A 49 -12.24 -9.42 38.34
N ALA A 50 -12.44 -9.16 39.62
CA ALA A 50 -11.47 -9.55 40.63
C ALA A 50 -12.23 -9.98 41.88
N GLU A 51 -12.69 -11.23 41.91
CA GLU A 51 -12.74 -12.13 43.08
C GLU A 51 -13.33 -13.48 42.63
N ALA A 52 -12.47 -14.42 42.23
CA ALA A 52 -12.79 -15.86 42.30
C ALA A 52 -11.51 -16.70 42.14
N ASN A 53 -11.01 -17.14 43.30
CA ASN A 53 -10.47 -18.47 43.59
C ASN A 53 -9.33 -19.05 42.72
N ALA A 54 -8.18 -19.18 43.38
CA ALA A 54 -7.07 -20.02 43.01
C ALA A 54 -7.43 -21.52 43.10
N VAL A 55 -7.81 -22.15 41.99
CA VAL A 55 -7.47 -23.53 41.59
C VAL A 55 -8.07 -23.78 40.21
N ASP A 56 -7.27 -23.63 39.14
CA ASP A 56 -7.26 -24.56 38.02
C ASP A 56 -6.10 -24.22 37.09
N VAL A 57 -5.01 -24.98 37.18
CA VAL A 57 -3.99 -25.03 36.13
C VAL A 57 -4.51 -26.00 35.07
N LEU A 58 -5.58 -25.59 34.38
CA LEU A 58 -6.08 -26.29 33.21
C LEU A 58 -5.40 -25.67 32.00
N LEU A 59 -4.52 -26.45 31.37
CA LEU A 59 -3.89 -26.19 30.09
C LEU A 59 -4.96 -25.71 29.08
N SER A 60 -5.04 -24.38 28.90
CA SER A 60 -5.90 -23.77 27.90
C SER A 60 -5.27 -24.00 26.53
N MET A 61 -5.61 -25.13 25.90
CA MET A 61 -5.28 -25.44 24.51
C MET A 61 -6.15 -24.69 23.48
N ASP A 62 -7.00 -23.75 23.92
CA ASP A 62 -8.07 -23.16 23.10
C ASP A 62 -7.82 -21.73 22.59
N GLN A 63 -6.58 -21.22 22.63
CA GLN A 63 -6.24 -19.97 21.94
C GLN A 63 -5.32 -20.23 20.74
N LEU A 64 -5.76 -21.12 19.85
CA LEU A 64 -5.38 -21.05 18.44
C LEU A 64 -6.12 -19.87 17.81
N THR A 65 -5.80 -18.64 18.23
CA THR A 65 -6.18 -17.47 17.43
C THR A 65 -5.54 -17.67 16.07
N PRO A 66 -6.31 -17.65 14.97
CA PRO A 66 -5.72 -17.70 13.64
C PRO A 66 -4.70 -16.57 13.57
N SER A 67 -3.43 -16.92 13.38
CA SER A 67 -2.40 -15.93 13.07
C SER A 67 -2.97 -15.08 11.94
N PRO A 68 -2.96 -13.74 12.03
CA PRO A 68 -3.42 -12.90 10.94
C PRO A 68 -2.71 -13.38 9.68
N ALA A 69 -3.49 -13.70 8.64
CA ALA A 69 -2.95 -14.21 7.39
C ALA A 69 -1.88 -13.21 6.92
N ARG A 70 -0.62 -13.65 6.91
CA ARG A 70 0.49 -12.80 6.51
C ARG A 70 0.26 -12.40 5.05
N THR A 71 0.18 -11.10 4.77
CA THR A 71 0.16 -10.59 3.41
C THR A 71 1.35 -11.17 2.65
N PRO A 72 1.14 -11.80 1.48
CA PRO A 72 2.24 -12.42 0.77
C PRO A 72 3.34 -11.38 0.47
N ALA A 73 4.60 -11.77 0.60
CA ALA A 73 5.73 -10.88 0.31
C ALA A 73 5.75 -10.45 -1.17
N ARG A 74 5.23 -11.30 -2.06
CA ARG A 74 5.12 -11.02 -3.49
C ARG A 74 3.82 -11.60 -4.03
N GLN A 75 3.15 -10.82 -4.88
CA GLN A 75 1.91 -11.20 -5.55
C GLN A 75 2.01 -10.89 -7.03
N ALA A 76 1.34 -11.68 -7.86
CA ALA A 76 1.33 -11.48 -9.30
C ALA A 76 -0.05 -11.82 -9.90
N THR A 77 -0.40 -11.12 -10.96
CA THR A 77 -1.62 -11.37 -11.74
C THR A 77 -1.33 -11.24 -13.23
N VAL A 78 -2.04 -12.02 -14.04
CA VAL A 78 -1.97 -11.95 -15.50
C VAL A 78 -3.06 -11.03 -15.99
N VAL A 79 -2.71 -10.14 -16.92
CA VAL A 79 -3.64 -9.18 -17.51
C VAL A 79 -3.55 -9.23 -19.02
N TRP A 80 -4.66 -8.99 -19.70
CA TRP A 80 -4.71 -8.86 -21.15
C TRP A 80 -5.22 -7.48 -21.55
N PHE A 81 -4.34 -6.67 -22.13
CA PHE A 81 -4.67 -5.39 -22.74
C PHE A 81 -5.09 -5.58 -24.20
N HIS A 82 -6.40 -5.64 -24.45
CA HIS A 82 -6.97 -5.80 -25.79
C HIS A 82 -6.81 -4.53 -26.66
N ARG A 83 -6.66 -3.37 -26.03
CA ARG A 83 -6.31 -2.10 -26.68
C ARG A 83 -4.96 -1.61 -26.15
N PRO A 84 -4.26 -0.74 -26.89
CA PRO A 84 -3.07 -0.07 -26.38
C PRO A 84 -3.32 0.67 -25.06
N VAL A 85 -2.52 0.37 -24.05
CA VAL A 85 -2.55 1.00 -22.72
C VAL A 85 -1.24 1.74 -22.47
N MET A 86 -1.32 3.03 -22.20
CA MET A 86 -0.20 3.83 -21.76
C MET A 86 0.06 3.58 -20.27
N VAL A 87 1.27 3.13 -19.94
CA VAL A 87 1.76 2.98 -18.57
C VAL A 87 3.01 3.84 -18.41
N GLY A 88 2.86 5.02 -17.83
CA GLY A 88 3.91 6.03 -17.83
C GLY A 88 4.30 6.44 -19.24
N ARG A 89 5.51 6.07 -19.67
CA ARG A 89 6.04 6.37 -21.01
C ARG A 89 6.01 5.18 -21.98
N GLN A 90 5.51 4.03 -21.53
CA GLN A 90 5.43 2.82 -22.35
C GLN A 90 4.00 2.62 -22.85
N ILE A 91 3.88 2.00 -24.02
CA ILE A 91 2.59 1.55 -24.56
C ILE A 91 2.60 0.03 -24.56
N LEU A 92 1.66 -0.56 -23.84
CA LEU A 92 1.51 -2.00 -23.68
C LEU A 92 0.25 -2.48 -24.39
N GLN A 93 0.35 -3.58 -25.13
CA GLN A 93 -0.77 -4.29 -25.75
C GLN A 93 -0.48 -5.80 -25.75
N GLY A 94 -1.49 -6.63 -25.50
CA GLY A 94 -1.34 -8.07 -25.34
C GLY A 94 -1.34 -8.53 -23.88
N GLN A 95 -0.70 -9.66 -23.60
CA GLN A 95 -0.66 -10.29 -22.28
C GLN A 95 0.59 -9.87 -21.49
N TYR A 96 0.39 -9.56 -20.21
CA TYR A 96 1.45 -9.15 -19.29
C TYR A 96 1.24 -9.78 -17.91
N VAL A 97 2.32 -9.83 -17.13
CA VAL A 97 2.27 -10.16 -15.71
C VAL A 97 2.55 -8.89 -14.92
N ILE A 98 1.63 -8.51 -14.03
CA ILE A 98 1.83 -7.44 -13.06
C ILE A 98 2.22 -8.09 -11.74
N GLU A 99 3.37 -7.70 -11.20
CA GLU A 99 3.92 -8.17 -9.93
C GLU A 99 4.02 -7.02 -8.94
N HIS A 100 3.65 -7.28 -7.69
CA HIS A 100 3.88 -6.40 -6.55
C HIS A 100 4.77 -7.12 -5.52
N ASP A 101 5.78 -6.43 -5.00
CA ASP A 101 6.75 -6.96 -4.04
C ASP A 101 6.84 -6.06 -2.80
N ASN A 102 6.30 -6.55 -1.69
CA ASN A 102 6.24 -5.87 -0.40
C ASN A 102 7.64 -5.69 0.23
N ASP A 103 8.57 -6.62 -0.01
CA ASP A 103 9.93 -6.51 0.53
C ASP A 103 10.69 -5.37 -0.17
N ARG A 104 10.50 -5.22 -1.49
CA ARG A 104 11.03 -4.08 -2.26
C ARG A 104 10.42 -2.77 -1.78
N MET A 105 9.11 -2.74 -1.59
CA MET A 105 8.41 -1.59 -1.04
C MET A 105 9.01 -1.17 0.32
N ALA A 106 9.23 -2.13 1.23
CA ALA A 106 9.80 -1.88 2.55
C ALA A 106 11.23 -1.32 2.49
N ARG A 107 11.99 -1.63 1.43
CA ARG A 107 13.32 -1.06 1.16
C ARG A 107 13.28 0.29 0.44
N GLY A 108 12.10 0.81 0.09
CA GLY A 108 11.96 2.02 -0.70
C GLY A 108 12.39 1.85 -2.16
N GLU A 109 12.35 0.62 -2.69
CA GLU A 109 12.54 0.32 -4.11
C GLU A 109 11.19 0.35 -4.85
N PRO A 110 11.17 0.43 -6.19
CA PRO A 110 9.94 0.23 -6.96
C PRO A 110 9.27 -1.08 -6.57
N CYS A 111 8.02 -0.99 -6.11
CA CYS A 111 7.23 -2.12 -5.64
C CYS A 111 6.49 -2.85 -6.76
N THR A 112 6.27 -2.21 -7.92
CA THR A 112 5.51 -2.79 -9.02
C THR A 112 6.37 -3.00 -10.26
N PHE A 113 6.25 -4.19 -10.84
CA PHE A 113 6.93 -4.62 -12.06
C PHE A 113 5.91 -5.18 -13.03
N ILE A 114 5.99 -4.77 -14.29
CA ILE A 114 5.21 -5.35 -15.37
C ILE A 114 6.17 -6.07 -16.31
N TYR A 115 5.90 -7.34 -16.58
CA TYR A 115 6.68 -8.20 -17.47
C TYR A 115 5.84 -8.59 -18.68
N ALA A 116 6.50 -8.84 -19.81
CA ALA A 116 5.85 -9.56 -20.90
C ALA A 116 5.44 -10.96 -20.40
N PHE A 117 4.35 -11.51 -20.93
CA PHE A 117 3.85 -12.80 -20.48
C PHE A 117 4.83 -13.95 -20.78
N ASP A 118 5.52 -13.87 -21.92
CA ASP A 118 6.49 -14.84 -22.42
C ASP A 118 7.93 -14.62 -21.91
N ASP A 119 8.26 -13.41 -21.45
CA ASP A 119 9.56 -13.08 -20.86
C ASP A 119 9.42 -12.32 -19.52
N ARG A 120 9.70 -13.06 -18.44
CA ARG A 120 9.70 -12.54 -17.06
C ARG A 120 11.10 -12.23 -16.52
N THR A 121 12.14 -12.27 -17.36
CA THR A 121 13.51 -11.98 -16.92
C THR A 121 13.77 -10.48 -16.75
N LYS A 122 13.07 -9.64 -17.51
CA LYS A 122 13.22 -8.20 -17.50
C LYS A 122 11.88 -7.48 -17.49
N PRO A 123 11.64 -6.56 -16.54
CA PRO A 123 10.42 -5.76 -16.53
C PRO A 123 10.41 -4.77 -17.69
N VAL A 124 9.26 -4.62 -18.34
CA VAL A 124 9.00 -3.57 -19.34
C VAL A 124 8.61 -2.25 -18.69
N VAL A 125 8.00 -2.30 -17.50
CA VAL A 125 7.64 -1.13 -16.69
C VAL A 125 7.94 -1.41 -15.23
N THR A 126 8.49 -0.42 -14.54
CA THR A 126 8.75 -0.44 -13.09
C THR A 126 8.31 0.88 -12.46
N PHE A 127 7.59 0.85 -11.34
CA PHE A 127 7.19 2.07 -10.64
C PHE A 127 6.91 1.84 -9.15
N HIS A 128 6.85 2.94 -8.40
CA HIS A 128 6.35 2.98 -7.04
C HIS A 128 4.83 3.10 -7.07
N CYS A 129 4.16 2.06 -6.63
CA CYS A 129 2.73 2.03 -6.37
C CYS A 129 2.32 3.07 -5.32
N VAL A 130 1.11 3.62 -5.47
CA VAL A 130 0.41 4.38 -4.44
C VAL A 130 -0.68 3.49 -3.88
N HIS A 131 -0.74 3.31 -2.56
CA HIS A 131 -1.81 2.53 -1.93
C HIS A 131 -3.13 3.28 -2.04
N LEU A 132 -4.19 2.59 -2.46
CA LEU A 132 -5.53 3.12 -2.62
C LEU A 132 -6.52 2.17 -1.95
N ASP A 133 -7.37 2.69 -1.05
CA ASP A 133 -8.39 1.85 -0.43
C ASP A 133 -9.51 1.55 -1.42
N ARG A 134 -9.88 0.26 -1.54
CA ARG A 134 -10.93 -0.23 -2.43
C ARG A 134 -11.76 -1.32 -1.74
N PRO A 135 -13.03 -1.50 -2.13
CA PRO A 135 -13.76 -2.71 -1.76
C PRO A 135 -13.01 -3.97 -2.22
N PRO A 136 -13.15 -5.10 -1.50
CA PRO A 136 -12.51 -6.33 -1.91
C PRO A 136 -13.03 -6.80 -3.27
N SER A 137 -12.10 -7.19 -4.15
CA SER A 137 -12.43 -7.77 -5.46
C SER A 137 -12.35 -9.29 -5.40
N THR A 138 -13.29 -9.99 -6.04
CA THR A 138 -13.27 -11.47 -6.10
C THR A 138 -12.23 -12.01 -7.08
N ALA A 139 -11.70 -11.15 -7.95
CA ALA A 139 -10.69 -11.48 -8.95
C ALA A 139 -9.65 -10.36 -9.06
N GLY A 140 -8.47 -10.67 -9.59
CA GLY A 140 -7.51 -9.63 -9.92
C GLY A 140 -8.06 -8.73 -11.03
N ASN A 141 -7.96 -7.41 -10.87
CA ASN A 141 -8.49 -6.45 -11.84
C ASN A 141 -7.52 -5.29 -12.08
N VAL A 142 -7.67 -4.66 -13.23
CA VAL A 142 -6.97 -3.44 -13.63
C VAL A 142 -8.02 -2.39 -14.00
N VAL A 143 -7.82 -1.16 -13.55
CA VAL A 143 -8.65 -0.01 -13.92
C VAL A 143 -7.89 0.84 -14.94
N LEU A 144 -8.59 1.17 -16.02
CA LEU A 144 -8.07 1.92 -17.15
C LEU A 144 -8.97 3.13 -17.41
N ALA A 145 -8.37 4.29 -17.72
CA ALA A 145 -9.09 5.45 -18.26
C ALA A 145 -8.98 5.52 -19.78
N SER A 146 -9.95 6.15 -20.44
CA SER A 146 -9.84 6.48 -21.87
C SER A 146 -8.87 7.63 -22.09
N ASN A 147 -8.10 7.58 -23.17
CA ASN A 147 -7.25 8.68 -23.63
C ASN A 147 -7.44 8.83 -25.15
N GLY A 148 -8.55 9.46 -25.54
CA GLY A 148 -9.06 9.39 -26.91
C GLY A 148 -9.75 8.06 -27.21
N ASP A 149 -9.93 7.78 -28.50
CA ASP A 149 -10.77 6.66 -28.97
C ASP A 149 -10.06 5.31 -28.97
N THR A 150 -8.75 5.31 -29.20
CA THR A 150 -7.96 4.10 -29.45
C THR A 150 -6.99 3.73 -28.33
N MET A 151 -6.72 4.67 -27.42
CA MET A 151 -5.74 4.52 -26.35
C MET A 151 -6.41 4.55 -24.98
N GLN A 152 -5.84 3.81 -24.05
CA GLN A 152 -6.20 3.85 -22.64
C GLN A 152 -4.99 4.25 -21.80
N VAL A 153 -5.22 4.65 -20.56
CA VAL A 153 -4.17 4.95 -19.57
C VAL A 153 -4.38 4.04 -18.37
N PHE A 154 -3.29 3.43 -17.90
CA PHE A 154 -3.30 2.60 -16.71
C PHE A 154 -3.42 3.44 -15.46
N LEU A 155 -4.39 3.11 -14.59
CA LEU A 155 -4.63 3.84 -13.35
C LEU A 155 -4.20 3.02 -12.13
N GLU A 156 -4.72 1.81 -11.99
CA GLU A 156 -4.49 0.98 -10.80
C GLU A 156 -4.71 -0.50 -11.12
N PHE A 157 -4.24 -1.37 -10.23
CA PHE A 157 -4.55 -2.79 -10.22
C PHE A 157 -4.80 -3.26 -8.79
N GLN A 158 -5.53 -4.36 -8.63
CA GLN A 158 -5.87 -4.94 -7.34
C GLN A 158 -5.81 -6.47 -7.44
N PHE A 159 -5.24 -7.15 -6.45
CA PHE A 159 -5.26 -8.62 -6.42
C PHE A 159 -6.58 -9.14 -5.85
N ALA A 160 -6.92 -10.39 -6.16
CA ALA A 160 -8.12 -11.03 -5.65
C ALA A 160 -8.10 -11.11 -4.12
N GLY A 161 -9.18 -10.71 -3.48
CA GLY A 161 -9.39 -10.74 -2.03
C GLY A 161 -8.82 -9.55 -1.26
N GLU A 162 -8.06 -8.67 -1.91
CA GLU A 162 -7.46 -7.51 -1.24
C GLU A 162 -8.42 -6.35 -1.11
N THR A 163 -8.29 -5.56 -0.05
CA THR A 163 -8.97 -4.27 0.14
C THR A 163 -8.10 -3.07 -0.25
N GLY A 164 -6.88 -3.32 -0.71
CA GLY A 164 -5.97 -2.30 -1.23
C GLY A 164 -5.75 -2.48 -2.72
N ALA A 165 -5.89 -1.40 -3.48
CA ALA A 165 -5.41 -1.33 -4.85
C ALA A 165 -4.06 -0.59 -4.90
N HIS A 166 -3.31 -0.91 -5.94
CA HIS A 166 -2.00 -0.34 -6.23
C HIS A 166 -2.12 0.60 -7.42
N GLY A 167 -2.16 1.89 -7.13
CA GLY A 167 -2.24 2.98 -8.09
C GLY A 167 -0.91 3.29 -8.76
N PHE A 168 -0.97 3.75 -10.01
CA PHE A 168 0.13 4.42 -10.68
C PHE A 168 0.38 5.80 -10.02
N PRO A 169 1.64 6.32 -9.94
CA PRO A 169 1.98 7.54 -9.20
C PRO A 169 1.16 8.81 -9.49
N THR A 170 0.49 8.88 -10.65
CA THR A 170 -0.34 10.04 -11.02
C THR A 170 -1.77 9.94 -10.51
N VAL A 171 -2.19 8.77 -10.02
CA VAL A 171 -3.50 8.57 -9.40
C VAL A 171 -3.42 9.00 -7.93
N ARG A 172 -4.44 9.71 -7.48
CA ARG A 172 -4.59 10.20 -6.10
C ARG A 172 -5.95 9.80 -5.57
#